data_AF-T1A4J4-F1
#
_entry.id   AF-T1A4J4-F1
#
_cell.length_a   1.000
_cell.length_b   1.000
_cell.length_c   1.000
_cell.angle_alpha   90.00
_cell.angle_beta   90.00
_cell.angle_gamma   90.00
#
_symmetry.space_group_name_H-M   'P 1'
#
loop_
_entity.id
_entity.type
_entity.pdbx_description
1 polymer ?
#
loop_
_entity_poly.entity_id
_entity_poly.type
_entity_poly.pdbx_seq_one_letter_code
_entity_poly.pdbx_strand_id
1 'polypeptide(L)'
;MMRVVVRSGSRFPTLALIAASALVSAAPAAAHLALAPCELRSSGDLMLVKAECGRLPVAQNPADPHGRRIDLAVAVVPAVRTVPRPDPLFVLAGGPGEAATTFYAGVASAFAPIHRDRDIVLVDQRGTEGSNALDCPATR
;
A
#
# COMPACT_ATOMS: atom_id res chain seq x y z
N MET A 1 -50.52 -41.20 -34.87
CA MET A 1 -50.04 -41.36 -36.26
C MET A 1 -50.05 -39.99 -36.92
N MET A 2 -48.90 -39.33 -37.07
CA MET A 2 -48.78 -38.11 -37.86
C MET A 2 -47.45 -38.19 -38.61
N ARG A 3 -47.51 -38.44 -39.92
CA ARG A 3 -46.35 -38.47 -40.81
C ARG A 3 -46.03 -37.03 -41.22
N VAL A 4 -44.86 -36.53 -40.84
CA VAL A 4 -44.34 -35.26 -41.36
C VAL A 4 -43.53 -35.57 -42.63
N VAL A 5 -44.02 -35.04 -43.76
CA VAL A 5 -43.33 -35.08 -45.06
C VAL A 5 -42.29 -33.95 -45.09
N VAL A 6 -41.01 -34.27 -45.27
CA VAL A 6 -39.94 -33.29 -45.49
C VAL A 6 -39.86 -33.00 -46.99
N ARG A 7 -40.14 -31.76 -47.40
CA ARG A 7 -39.80 -31.25 -48.74
C ARG A 7 -38.49 -30.46 -48.66
N SER A 8 -37.48 -31.00 -49.32
CA SER A 8 -36.18 -30.38 -49.58
C SER A 8 -36.34 -29.13 -50.45
N GLY A 9 -35.77 -28.02 -49.99
CA GLY A 9 -35.73 -26.73 -50.69
C GLY A 9 -34.47 -25.96 -50.27
N SER A 10 -33.45 -26.05 -51.10
CA SER A 10 -32.13 -25.44 -51.00
C SER A 10 -32.13 -23.90 -50.93
N ARG A 11 -31.27 -23.34 -50.06
CA ARG A 11 -30.30 -22.24 -50.28
C ARG A 11 -29.82 -21.72 -48.91
N PHE A 12 -28.65 -22.18 -48.47
CA PHE A 12 -28.01 -21.71 -47.23
C PHE A 12 -27.30 -20.37 -47.51
N PRO A 13 -27.64 -19.27 -46.81
CA PRO A 13 -26.77 -18.10 -46.80
C PRO A 13 -25.61 -18.37 -45.83
N THR A 14 -24.39 -18.12 -46.28
CA THR A 14 -23.16 -18.22 -45.49
C THR A 14 -23.22 -17.21 -44.34
N LEU A 15 -23.57 -17.64 -43.13
CA LEU A 15 -23.43 -16.82 -41.93
C LEU A 15 -21.94 -16.68 -41.60
N ALA A 16 -21.38 -15.50 -41.81
CA ALA A 16 -20.05 -15.14 -41.35
C ALA A 16 -20.03 -15.07 -39.82
N LEU A 17 -19.29 -15.97 -39.18
CA LEU A 17 -18.98 -15.91 -37.75
C LEU A 17 -18.02 -14.72 -37.51
N ILE A 18 -18.53 -13.63 -36.95
CA ILE A 18 -17.69 -12.55 -36.42
C ILE A 18 -17.18 -13.01 -35.05
N ALA A 19 -15.93 -13.47 -35.00
CA ALA A 19 -15.24 -13.75 -33.75
C ALA A 19 -14.93 -12.42 -33.04
N ALA A 20 -15.76 -12.05 -32.07
CA ALA A 20 -15.51 -10.91 -31.20
C ALA A 20 -14.36 -11.26 -30.24
N SER A 21 -13.15 -10.85 -30.59
CA SER A 21 -11.97 -10.92 -29.73
C SER A 21 -12.16 -9.97 -28.54
N ALA A 22 -12.63 -10.49 -27.42
CA ALA A 22 -12.69 -9.74 -26.16
C ALA A 22 -11.25 -9.45 -25.70
N LEU A 23 -10.81 -8.20 -25.85
CA LEU A 23 -9.59 -7.70 -25.23
C LEU A 23 -9.82 -7.63 -23.72
N VAL A 24 -9.46 -8.68 -22.99
CA VAL A 24 -9.36 -8.63 -21.53
C VAL A 24 -8.17 -7.75 -21.18
N SER A 25 -8.47 -6.51 -20.78
CA SER A 25 -7.46 -5.60 -20.24
C SER A 25 -7.08 -6.09 -18.85
N ALA A 26 -5.92 -6.74 -18.72
CA ALA A 26 -5.38 -7.11 -17.42
C ALA A 26 -5.02 -5.82 -16.67
N ALA A 27 -5.73 -5.52 -15.58
CA ALA A 27 -5.34 -4.43 -14.70
C ALA A 27 -3.91 -4.70 -14.20
N PRO A 28 -3.02 -3.69 -14.19
CA PRO A 28 -1.68 -3.89 -13.65
C PRO A 28 -1.81 -4.38 -12.20
N ALA A 29 -1.17 -5.52 -11.90
CA ALA A 29 -1.10 -6.03 -10.54
C ALA A 29 -0.55 -4.90 -9.64
N ALA A 30 -1.26 -4.59 -8.56
CA ALA A 30 -0.79 -3.62 -7.60
C ALA A 30 0.61 -4.05 -7.12
N ALA A 31 1.61 -3.19 -7.31
CA ALA A 31 2.95 -3.49 -6.83
C ALA A 31 2.91 -3.57 -5.30
N HIS A 32 3.28 -4.72 -4.75
CA HIS A 32 3.42 -4.89 -3.32
C HIS A 32 4.70 -4.18 -2.85
N LEU A 33 4.60 -3.40 -1.78
CA LEU A 33 5.77 -2.79 -1.15
C LEU A 33 6.62 -3.90 -0.52
N ALA A 34 7.89 -4.00 -0.92
CA ALA A 34 8.83 -4.93 -0.30
C ALA A 34 9.19 -4.42 1.10
N LEU A 35 8.95 -5.25 2.12
CA LEU A 35 9.31 -4.98 3.51
C LEU A 35 10.40 -5.95 3.97
N ALA A 36 11.26 -5.50 4.88
CA ALA A 36 12.29 -6.30 5.52
C ALA A 36 12.31 -6.06 7.04
N PRO A 37 12.72 -7.04 7.87
CA PRO A 37 12.84 -6.85 9.30
C PRO A 37 13.72 -5.65 9.66
N CYS A 38 13.27 -4.84 10.62
CA CYS A 38 13.95 -3.64 11.10
C CYS A 38 13.62 -3.36 12.57
N GLU A 39 14.25 -2.32 13.13
CA GLU A 39 13.94 -1.79 14.45
C GLU A 39 13.65 -0.28 14.34
N LEU A 40 12.54 0.13 14.95
CA LEU A 40 12.18 1.53 15.14
C LEU A 40 12.74 2.02 16.48
N ARG A 41 13.16 3.28 16.52
CA ARG A 41 13.79 3.90 17.67
C ARG A 41 13.02 5.15 18.07
N SER A 42 12.82 5.35 19.37
CA SER A 42 12.27 6.61 19.85
C SER A 42 13.29 7.74 19.75
N SER A 43 12.84 8.98 19.88
CA SER A 43 13.74 10.13 20.07
C SER A 43 14.73 9.86 21.20
N GLY A 44 16.03 10.04 20.92
CA GLY A 44 17.11 9.76 21.87
C GLY A 44 17.43 8.27 22.09
N ASP A 45 16.89 7.36 21.26
CA ASP A 45 17.19 5.92 21.23
C ASP A 45 16.90 5.16 22.54
N LEU A 46 15.99 5.66 23.37
CA LEU A 46 15.66 5.06 24.67
C LEU A 46 14.73 3.84 24.57
N MET A 47 13.92 3.76 23.50
CA MET A 47 12.96 2.67 23.26
C MET A 47 13.16 2.06 21.87
N LEU A 48 12.92 0.76 21.76
CA LEU A 48 13.04 -0.03 20.54
C LEU A 48 11.77 -0.82 20.26
N VAL A 49 11.36 -0.87 18.99
CA VAL A 49 10.22 -1.66 18.52
C VAL A 49 10.63 -2.43 17.27
N LYS A 50 10.39 -3.75 17.25
CA LYS A 50 10.57 -4.57 16.05
C LYS A 50 9.48 -4.28 15.03
N ALA A 51 9.86 -4.15 13.77
CA ALA A 51 8.94 -3.88 12.67
C ALA A 51 9.42 -4.52 11.37
N GLU A 52 8.63 -4.38 10.32
CA GLU A 52 9.00 -4.63 8.93
C GLU A 52 8.99 -3.30 8.18
N CYS A 53 10.13 -2.87 7.67
CA CYS A 53 10.32 -1.56 7.05
C CYS A 53 10.47 -1.67 5.54
N GLY A 54 10.00 -0.66 4.82
CA GLY A 54 10.19 -0.49 3.39
C GLY A 54 10.22 0.97 2.98
N ARG A 55 10.43 1.19 1.68
CA ARG A 55 10.45 2.52 1.07
C ARG A 55 9.44 2.61 -0.04
N LEU A 56 8.48 3.52 0.11
CA LEU A 56 7.48 3.79 -0.91
C LEU A 56 7.93 4.99 -1.75
N PRO A 57 8.41 4.78 -2.98
CA PRO A 57 8.79 5.88 -3.84
C PRO A 57 7.51 6.60 -4.31
N VAL A 58 7.49 7.92 -4.27
CA VAL A 58 6.37 8.76 -4.70
C VAL A 58 6.88 9.97 -5.48
N ALA A 59 6.06 10.56 -6.35
CA ALA A 59 6.40 11.84 -6.98
C ALA A 59 6.51 12.92 -5.88
N GLN A 60 7.58 13.72 -5.90
CA GLN A 60 7.74 14.84 -4.97
C GLN A 60 6.62 15.86 -5.17
N ASN A 61 6.33 16.18 -6.43
CA ASN A 61 5.19 16.99 -6.85
C ASN A 61 4.11 16.08 -7.46
N PRO A 62 2.94 15.90 -6.81
CA PRO A 62 1.87 15.07 -7.37
C PRO A 62 1.33 15.57 -8.72
N ALA A 63 1.46 16.87 -9.02
CA ALA A 63 1.06 17.44 -10.31
C ALA A 63 2.07 17.18 -11.45
N ASP A 64 3.28 16.71 -11.11
CA ASP A 64 4.31 16.29 -12.07
C ASP A 64 4.76 14.85 -11.74
N PRO A 65 3.99 13.83 -12.18
CA PRO A 65 4.24 12.43 -11.82
C PRO A 65 5.53 11.85 -12.42
N HIS A 66 6.10 12.51 -13.43
CA HIS A 66 7.36 12.14 -14.06
C HIS A 66 8.56 12.92 -13.51
N GLY A 67 8.32 13.87 -12.61
CA GLY A 67 9.35 14.67 -11.96
C GLY A 67 10.16 13.90 -10.91
N ARG A 68 10.88 14.66 -10.07
CA ARG A 68 11.69 14.09 -8.98
C ARG A 68 10.82 13.19 -8.09
N ARG A 69 11.35 12.01 -7.75
CA ARG A 69 10.75 11.11 -6.76
C ARG A 69 11.45 11.24 -5.42
N ILE A 70 10.70 11.00 -4.35
CA ILE A 70 11.20 10.84 -2.99
C ILE A 70 10.69 9.52 -2.43
N ASP A 71 11.42 8.95 -1.49
CA ASP A 71 10.97 7.77 -0.76
C ASP A 71 10.25 8.21 0.51
N LEU A 72 9.11 7.59 0.79
CA LEU A 72 8.51 7.61 2.11
C LEU A 72 8.98 6.39 2.89
N ALA A 73 9.49 6.60 4.09
CA ALA A 73 9.73 5.52 5.03
C ALA A 73 8.39 4.96 5.53
N VAL A 74 8.23 3.65 5.38
CA VAL A 74 7.05 2.91 5.81
C VAL A 74 7.51 1.82 6.77
N ALA A 75 6.81 1.65 7.88
CA ALA A 75 7.00 0.53 8.77
C ALA A 75 5.65 -0.12 9.10
N VAL A 76 5.67 -1.46 9.20
CA VAL A 76 4.55 -2.26 9.69
C VAL A 76 5.02 -2.92 10.97
N VAL A 77 4.30 -2.72 12.07
CA VAL A 77 4.47 -3.48 13.31
C VAL A 77 3.40 -4.57 13.29
N PRO A 78 3.76 -5.83 13.01
CA PRO A 78 2.78 -6.90 12.89
C PRO A 78 2.01 -7.08 14.19
N ALA A 79 0.73 -7.40 14.09
CA ALA A 79 -0.09 -7.72 15.25
C ALA A 79 0.52 -8.87 16.06
N VAL A 80 0.23 -8.90 17.36
CA VAL A 80 0.69 -10.00 18.22
C VAL A 80 -0.01 -11.32 17.86
N ARG A 81 -1.28 -11.27 17.43
CA ARG A 81 -2.02 -12.46 17.01
C ARG A 81 -1.57 -12.96 15.64
N THR A 82 -1.45 -14.28 15.52
CA THR A 82 -1.15 -14.98 14.26
C THR A 82 -2.21 -14.81 13.18
N VAL A 83 -3.46 -14.50 13.58
CA VAL A 83 -4.57 -14.16 12.69
C VAL A 83 -5.12 -12.80 13.12
N PRO A 84 -4.57 -11.70 12.60
CA PRO A 84 -5.01 -10.35 12.92
C PRO A 84 -6.36 -10.03 12.26
N ARG A 85 -6.99 -8.94 12.71
CA ARG A 85 -8.09 -8.32 11.97
C ARG A 85 -7.55 -7.74 10.66
N PRO A 86 -8.35 -7.76 9.57
CA PRO A 86 -7.87 -7.39 8.24
C PRO A 86 -7.61 -5.89 8.06
N ASP A 87 -8.15 -5.04 8.93
CA ASP A 87 -7.98 -3.58 8.89
C ASP A 87 -6.87 -3.12 9.85
N PRO A 88 -5.74 -2.60 9.33
CA PRO A 88 -4.65 -2.09 10.16
C PRO A 88 -5.00 -0.72 10.78
N LEU A 89 -4.25 -0.30 11.81
CA LEU A 89 -4.28 1.07 12.30
C LEU A 89 -3.13 1.87 11.68
N PHE A 90 -3.45 2.95 10.98
CA PHE A 90 -2.46 3.93 10.55
C PHE A 90 -2.27 4.99 11.64
N VAL A 91 -1.02 5.21 12.04
CA VAL A 91 -0.67 6.25 13.01
C VAL A 91 0.08 7.36 12.28
N LEU A 92 -0.40 8.59 12.47
CA LEU A 92 0.26 9.80 12.00
C LEU A 92 0.78 10.55 13.23
N ALA A 93 2.07 10.87 13.22
CA ALA A 93 2.64 11.74 14.25
C ALA A 93 2.08 13.17 14.13
N GLY A 94 2.04 13.85 15.27
CA GLY A 94 1.61 15.23 15.39
C GLY A 94 2.76 16.23 15.15
N GLY A 95 2.63 17.44 15.70
CA GLY A 95 3.62 18.51 15.53
C GLY A 95 3.35 19.37 14.29
N PRO A 96 4.40 19.88 13.66
CA PRO A 96 4.84 19.27 12.40
C PRO A 96 6.31 18.85 12.45
N GLY A 97 6.71 17.95 11.56
CA GLY A 97 8.11 17.53 11.41
C GLY A 97 8.47 16.21 12.10
N GLU A 98 7.60 15.68 12.97
CA GLU A 98 7.81 14.40 13.66
C GLU A 98 7.51 13.22 12.73
N ALA A 99 8.38 12.22 12.74
CA ALA A 99 8.20 10.96 12.03
C ALA A 99 7.25 10.03 12.80
N ALA A 100 6.35 9.34 12.10
CA ALA A 100 5.43 8.38 12.71
C ALA A 100 6.17 7.19 13.31
N THR A 101 7.26 6.76 12.67
CA THR A 101 8.14 5.68 13.14
C THR A 101 8.77 6.00 14.49
N THR A 102 9.37 7.18 14.63
CA THR A 102 10.02 7.65 15.85
C THR A 102 9.01 7.94 16.96
N PHE A 103 7.89 8.59 16.64
CA PHE A 103 6.79 8.82 17.57
C PHE A 103 6.28 7.50 18.16
N TYR A 104 5.88 6.55 17.31
CA TYR A 104 5.30 5.29 17.75
C TYR A 104 6.26 4.50 18.64
N ALA A 105 7.55 4.48 18.32
CA ALA A 105 8.55 3.80 19.15
C ALA A 105 8.59 4.33 20.60
N GLY A 106 8.34 5.64 20.80
CA GLY A 106 8.28 6.25 22.13
C GLY A 106 6.99 5.98 22.91
N VAL A 107 5.89 5.65 22.22
CA VAL A 107 4.55 5.51 22.84
C VAL A 107 3.85 4.18 22.53
N ALA A 108 4.57 3.16 22.05
CA ALA A 108 4.00 1.89 21.60
C ALA A 108 3.09 1.22 22.65
N SER A 109 3.39 1.36 23.94
CA SER A 109 2.59 0.82 25.04
C SER A 109 1.17 1.39 25.09
N ALA A 110 0.97 2.65 24.66
CA ALA A 110 -0.37 3.26 24.58
C ALA A 110 -1.26 2.59 23.53
N PHE A 111 -0.67 1.90 22.55
CA PHE A 111 -1.37 1.20 21.48
C PHE A 111 -1.56 -0.30 21.75
N ALA A 112 -1.08 -0.83 22.89
CA ALA A 112 -1.07 -2.26 23.18
C ALA A 112 -2.42 -2.99 22.97
N PRO A 113 -3.58 -2.42 23.36
CA PRO A 113 -4.87 -3.07 23.09
C PRO A 113 -5.19 -3.22 21.60
N ILE A 114 -4.77 -2.25 20.78
CA ILE A 114 -5.03 -2.26 19.33
C ILE A 114 -4.00 -3.15 18.63
N HIS A 115 -2.72 -3.01 18.96
CA HIS A 115 -1.60 -3.79 18.41
C HIS A 115 -1.75 -5.29 18.66
N ARG A 116 -2.47 -5.69 19.72
CA ARG A 116 -2.81 -7.10 19.94
C ARG A 116 -3.51 -7.74 18.73
N ASP A 117 -4.45 -7.02 18.12
CA ASP A 117 -5.38 -7.55 17.12
C ASP A 117 -5.22 -6.94 15.73
N ARG A 118 -4.38 -5.91 15.57
CA ARG A 118 -4.17 -5.20 14.31
C ARG A 118 -2.69 -4.93 14.08
N ASP A 119 -2.29 -4.97 12.81
CA ASP A 119 -1.03 -4.38 12.40
C ASP A 119 -1.08 -2.87 12.62
N ILE A 120 0.04 -2.30 13.06
CA ILE A 120 0.21 -0.85 13.11
C ILE A 120 1.05 -0.44 11.90
N VAL A 121 0.50 0.43 11.06
CA VAL A 121 1.19 0.94 9.88
C VAL A 121 1.61 2.38 10.14
N LEU A 122 2.89 2.64 9.93
CA LEU A 122 3.55 3.91 10.17
C LEU A 122 4.07 4.40 8.82
N VAL A 123 3.70 5.62 8.47
CA VAL A 123 4.20 6.29 7.27
C VAL A 123 4.77 7.62 7.71
N ASP A 124 6.07 7.78 7.57
CA ASP A 124 6.73 9.05 7.85
C ASP A 124 6.32 10.04 6.76
N GLN A 125 5.77 11.17 7.20
CA GLN A 125 5.27 12.18 6.27
C GLN A 125 6.42 12.81 5.48
N ARG A 126 6.10 13.41 4.33
CA ARG A 126 7.10 14.09 3.50
C ARG A 126 7.80 15.17 4.33
N GLY A 127 9.13 15.21 4.27
CA GLY A 127 9.90 16.21 5.02
C GLY A 127 10.26 15.80 6.44
N THR A 128 9.87 14.61 6.90
CA THR A 128 10.22 14.10 8.24
C THR A 128 11.24 12.97 8.13
N GLU A 129 12.33 13.04 8.90
CA GLU A 129 13.35 11.99 9.07
C GLU A 129 13.59 11.11 7.82
N GLY A 130 13.17 9.83 7.86
CA GLY A 130 13.38 8.83 6.79
C GLY A 130 12.69 9.13 5.46
N SER A 131 11.85 10.16 5.41
CA SER A 131 11.02 10.57 4.26
C SER A 131 11.47 11.92 3.67
N ASN A 132 12.77 12.02 3.34
CA ASN A 132 13.41 13.23 2.80
C ASN A 132 13.26 14.43 3.75
N ALA A 133 13.86 14.32 4.95
CA ALA A 133 13.88 15.35 5.99
C ALA A 133 14.18 16.76 5.48
N LEU A 134 13.50 17.76 6.05
CA LEU A 134 13.78 19.17 5.81
C LEU A 134 14.75 19.71 6.88
N ASP A 135 16.04 19.70 6.55
CA ASP A 135 17.09 20.21 7.43
C ASP A 135 17.40 21.69 7.13
N CYS A 136 16.61 22.57 7.72
CA CYS A 136 16.80 24.02 7.60
C CYS A 136 17.77 24.51 8.69
N PRO A 137 18.75 25.39 8.37
CA PRO A 137 19.51 26.07 9.41
C PRO A 137 18.55 26.93 10.25
N ALA A 138 18.78 26.97 11.57
CA ALA A 138 18.10 27.94 12.42
C ALA A 138 18.35 29.33 11.83
N THR A 139 17.28 30.06 11.54
CA THR A 139 17.35 31.40 10.97
C THR A 139 18.33 32.25 11.77
N ARG A 140 19.33 32.79 11.07
CA ARG A 140 20.40 33.60 11.67
C ARG A 140 19.86 34.94 12.16
#